data_AF-A0A5A8A3I5-F1
#
_entry.id   AF-A0A5A8A3I5-F1
#
_cell.length_a   1.000
_cell.length_b   1.000
_cell.length_c   1.000
_cell.angle_alpha   90.00
_cell.angle_beta   90.00
_cell.angle_gamma   90.00
#
_symmetry.space_group_name_H-M   'P 1'
#
loop_
_entity.id
_entity.type
_entity.pdbx_description
1 polymer ?
#
loop_
_entity_poly.entity_id
_entity_poly.type
_entity_poly.pdbx_seq_one_letter_code
_entity_poly.pdbx_strand_id
1 'polypeptide(L)' 'MTFIIIGLNMRGPILIDCDTAIGALEKVAELIRNGYTNVLIADDEGVQYAPCEFVRRFDL' A
#
# COMPACT_ATOMS: atom_id res chain seq x y z
N MET A 1 -10.87 9.71 -2.61
CA MET A 1 -9.99 8.73 -3.26
C MET A 1 -9.67 7.70 -2.22
N THR A 2 -9.88 6.42 -2.52
CA THR A 2 -9.63 5.33 -1.58
C THR A 2 -8.49 4.50 -2.10
N PHE A 3 -7.64 4.03 -1.20
CA PHE A 3 -6.49 3.21 -1.49
C PHE A 3 -6.62 1.87 -0.77
N ILE A 4 -6.22 0.79 -1.45
CA ILE A 4 -6.14 -0.53 -0.85
C ILE A 4 -4.66 -0.91 -0.77
N ILE A 5 -4.16 -1.12 0.45
CA ILE A 5 -2.83 -1.65 0.67
C ILE A 5 -2.92 -3.18 0.64
N ILE A 6 -2.15 -3.79 -0.25
CA ILE A 6 -2.05 -5.23 -0.42
C ILE A 6 -0.70 -5.67 0.13
N GLY A 7 -0.69 -6.46 1.20
CA GLY A 7 0.54 -7.02 1.77
C GLY A 7 0.56 -8.54 1.65
N LEU A 8 1.70 -9.11 1.25
CA LEU A 8 1.93 -10.56 1.24
C LEU A 8 3.09 -10.94 2.16
N ASN A 9 2.87 -11.98 2.98
CA ASN A 9 3.90 -12.66 3.74
C ASN A 9 3.63 -14.18 3.80
N MET A 10 4.43 -14.93 4.55
CA MET A 10 4.27 -16.39 4.69
C MET A 10 2.95 -16.83 5.34
N ARG A 11 2.20 -15.92 5.99
CA ARG A 11 0.90 -16.21 6.61
C ARG A 11 -0.29 -15.97 5.66
N GLY A 12 -0.06 -15.33 4.52
CA GLY A 12 -1.08 -15.03 3.52
C GLY A 12 -1.19 -13.53 3.19
N PRO A 13 -2.17 -13.17 2.35
CA PRO A 13 -2.44 -11.79 2.00
C PRO A 13 -3.18 -11.03 3.11
N ILE A 14 -2.93 -9.72 3.20
CA ILE A 14 -3.74 -8.76 3.92
C ILE A 14 -4.16 -7.62 2.98
N LEU A 15 -5.36 -7.11 3.21
CA LEU A 15 -5.95 -5.97 2.50
C LEU A 15 -6.34 -4.93 3.54
N ILE A 16 -5.93 -3.69 3.35
CA ILE A 16 -6.23 -2.58 4.25
C ILE A 16 -6.76 -1.40 3.43
N ASP A 17 -7.94 -0.91 3.78
CA ASP A 17 -8.49 0.31 3.20
C ASP A 17 -7.90 1.57 3.85
N CYS A 18 -7.59 2.58 3.04
CA CYS A 18 -7.12 3.89 3.47
C CYS A 18 -7.75 5.01 2.63
N ASP A 19 -8.23 6.06 3.31
CA ASP A 19 -8.89 7.20 2.64
C ASP A 19 -7.92 8.31 2.21
N THR A 20 -6.63 8.18 2.54
CA THR A 20 -5.61 9.19 2.22
C THR A 20 -4.34 8.54 1.69
N ALA A 21 -3.65 9.23 0.79
CA ALA A 21 -2.44 8.74 0.16
C ALA A 21 -1.28 8.66 1.18
N ILE A 22 -1.18 9.63 2.09
CA ILE A 22 -0.22 9.61 3.21
C ILE A 22 -0.51 8.43 4.14
N GLY A 23 -1.78 8.23 4.53
CA GLY A 23 -2.17 7.10 5.39
C GLY A 23 -1.86 5.75 4.74
N ALA A 24 -2.02 5.64 3.41
CA ALA A 24 -1.62 4.44 2.68
C ALA A 24 -0.12 4.15 2.80
N LEU A 25 0.75 5.17 2.69
CA LEU A 25 2.19 5.02 2.89
C LEU A 25 2.55 4.65 4.34
N GLU A 26 1.89 5.24 5.32
CA GLU A 26 2.08 4.88 6.73
C GLU A 26 1.77 3.40 6.97
N LYS A 27 0.68 2.90 6.36
CA LYS A 27 0.30 1.48 6.41
C LYS A 27 1.25 0.58 5.67
N VAL A 28 1.74 0.98 4.50
CA VAL A 28 2.83 0.27 3.81
C VAL A 28 4.06 0.14 4.72
N ALA A 29 4.50 1.23 5.34
CA ALA A 29 5.66 1.22 6.22
C ALA A 29 5.44 0.32 7.46
N GLU A 30 4.23 0.29 8.01
CA GLU A 30 3.82 -0.62 9.07
C GLU A 30 3.92 -2.09 8.63
N LEU A 31 3.38 -2.44 7.46
CA LEU A 31 3.44 -3.79 6.91
C LEU A 31 4.88 -4.25 6.65
N ILE A 32 5.72 -3.39 6.06
CA ILE A 32 7.14 -3.71 5.83
C ILE A 32 7.84 -4.01 7.16
N ARG A 33 7.62 -3.19 8.21
CA ARG A 33 8.17 -3.45 9.56
C ARG A 33 7.65 -4.76 10.16
N ASN A 34 6.43 -5.15 9.84
CA ASN A 34 5.81 -6.41 10.27
C ASN A 34 6.20 -7.63 9.42
N GLY A 35 7.16 -7.48 8.49
CA GLY A 35 7.72 -8.59 7.71
C GLY A 35 6.92 -8.96 6.46
N TYR A 36 6.06 -8.07 5.97
CA TYR A 36 5.46 -8.22 4.64
C TYR A 36 6.47 -7.79 3.58
N THR A 37 6.80 -8.71 2.67
CA THR A 37 7.91 -8.53 1.71
C THR A 37 7.45 -8.09 0.34
N ASN A 38 6.17 -8.28 0.02
CA ASN A 38 5.57 -7.77 -1.21
C ASN A 38 4.35 -6.93 -0.82
N VAL A 39 4.51 -5.61 -0.91
CA VAL A 39 3.49 -4.62 -0.53
C VAL A 39 3.21 -3.71 -1.72
N LEU A 40 1.94 -3.62 -2.12
CA LEU A 40 1.44 -2.78 -3.19
C LEU A 40 0.34 -1.86 -2.67
N ILE A 41 0.13 -0.74 -3.36
CA ILE A 41 -1.00 0.16 -3.12
C ILE A 41 -1.85 0.18 -4.39
N ALA A 42 -3.14 -0.08 -4.27
CA ALA A 42 -4.09 0.08 -5.37
C ALA A 42 -4.94 1.35 -5.14
N ASP A 43 -5.27 2.08 -6.20
CA ASP A 43 -6.26 3.16 -6.16
C ASP A 43 -7.69 2.66 -6.48
N ASP A 44 -8.66 3.57 -6.51
CA ASP A 44 -10.07 3.30 -6.80
C ASP A 44 -10.34 2.93 -8.27
N GLU A 45 -9.39 3.18 -9.17
CA GLU A 45 -9.40 2.70 -10.55
C GLU A 45 -8.78 1.30 -10.70
N GLY A 46 -8.26 0.73 -9.60
CA GLY A 46 -7.62 -0.58 -9.56
C GLY A 46 -6.18 -0.59 -10.09
N VAL A 47 -5.58 0.59 -10.33
CA VAL A 47 -4.17 0.70 -10.71
C VAL A 47 -3.31 0.40 -9.49
N GLN A 48 -2.32 -0.47 -9.66
CA GLN A 48 -1.43 -0.89 -8.59
C GLN A 48 -0.06 -0.23 -8.73
N TYR A 49 0.49 0.18 -7.60
CA TYR A 49 1.77 0.88 -7.50
C TYR A 49 2.68 0.18 -6.49
N ALA A 50 3.96 0.05 -6.84
CA ALA A 50 4.99 -0.12 -5.81
C ALA A 50 5.06 1.16 -4.93
N PRO A 51 5.51 1.07 -3.67
CA PRO A 51 5.54 2.24 -2.78
C PRO A 51 6.30 3.44 -3.35
N CYS A 52 7.41 3.21 -4.05
CA CYS A 52 8.19 4.29 -4.66
C CYS A 52 7.51 4.92 -5.89
N GLU A 53 6.72 4.15 -6.63
CA GLU A 53 5.93 4.64 -7.77
C GLU A 53 4.75 5.47 -7.27
N PHE A 54 4.11 5.02 -6.19
CA PHE A 54 3.04 5.74 -5.53
C PHE A 54 3.50 7.12 -5.03
N VAL A 55 4.64 7.18 -4.32
CA VAL A 55 5.26 8.43 -3.86
C VAL A 55 5.42 9.42 -5.03
N ARG A 56 5.94 8.97 -6.17
CA ARG A 56 6.11 9.80 -7.37
C ARG A 56 4.79 10.23 -7.99
N ARG A 57 3.79 9.34 -8.02
CA ARG A 57 2.49 9.57 -8.67
C ARG A 57 1.64 10.59 -7.93
N PHE A 58 1.77 10.65 -6.61
CA PHE A 58 0.96 11.48 -5.72
C PHE A 58 1.72 12.67 -5.11
N ASP A 59 2.98 12.88 -5.52
CA ASP A 59 3.85 13.99 -5.07
C ASP A 59 3.97 14.04 -3.53
N LEU A 60 4.36 12.91 -2.94
CA LEU A 60 4.46 12.67 -1.49
C LEU A 60 5.91 12.64 -0.97
#